data_AF-A0A506Y6Q3-F1
#
_entry.id   AF-A0A506Y6Q3-F1
#
_cell.length_a   1.000
_cell.length_b   1.000
_cell.length_c   1.000
_cell.angle_alpha   90.00
_cell.angle_beta   90.00
_cell.angle_gamma   90.00
#
_symmetry.space_group_name_H-M   'P 1'
#
loop_
_entity.id
_entity.type
_entity.pdbx_description
1 polymer ?
#
loop_
_entity_poly.entity_id
_entity_poly.type
_entity_poly.pdbx_seq_one_letter_code
_entity_poly.pdbx_strand_id
1 'polypeptide(L)'
;MTADSHEHGWRTESSHATSEGRVVYVRCDACGRRRVDLQTAVGMPPAAVSRVAPVEQGGSRSIVSSADQADVSAETERRARQATPPVRPIS
;
A
#
# COMPACT_ATOMS: atom_id res chain seq x y z
N MET A 1 -1.65 -0.06 18.24
CA MET A 1 -0.97 -1.25 18.78
C MET A 1 -0.80 -2.24 17.64
N THR A 2 0.42 -2.69 17.39
CA THR A 2 0.75 -3.62 16.30
C THR A 2 0.13 -4.99 16.55
N ALA A 3 -0.29 -5.68 15.48
CA ALA A 3 -0.83 -7.03 15.58
C ALA A 3 0.31 -8.01 15.86
N ASP A 4 0.53 -8.27 17.15
CA ASP A 4 1.55 -9.20 17.66
C ASP A 4 1.43 -10.59 17.03
N SER A 5 2.54 -11.34 17.00
CA SER A 5 2.69 -12.64 16.32
C SER A 5 2.07 -13.80 17.12
N HIS A 6 0.84 -13.60 17.58
CA HIS A 6 0.06 -14.55 18.37
C HIS A 6 -0.31 -15.80 17.57
N GLU A 7 -0.48 -16.91 18.28
CA GLU A 7 -1.06 -18.12 17.73
C GLU A 7 -2.53 -17.89 17.31
N HIS A 8 -2.85 -18.24 16.07
CA HIS A 8 -4.18 -17.98 15.51
C HIS A 8 -5.14 -19.12 15.83
N GLY A 9 -6.10 -18.88 16.72
CA GLY A 9 -7.27 -19.74 16.91
C GLY A 9 -8.19 -19.69 15.70
N TRP A 10 -8.07 -20.67 14.80
CA TRP A 10 -8.84 -20.73 13.54
C TRP A 10 -10.22 -21.36 13.72
N ARG A 11 -11.25 -20.72 13.15
CA ARG A 11 -12.63 -21.22 13.04
C ARG A 11 -13.06 -21.27 11.58
N THR A 12 -13.69 -22.36 11.17
CA THR A 12 -14.33 -22.49 9.85
C THR A 12 -15.50 -21.51 9.69
N GLU A 13 -15.48 -20.72 8.61
CA GLU A 13 -16.63 -19.92 8.15
C GLU A 13 -17.49 -20.72 7.15
N SER A 14 -16.87 -21.42 6.20
CA SER A 14 -17.55 -22.33 5.26
C SER A 14 -16.63 -23.46 4.78
N SER A 15 -17.22 -24.52 4.22
CA SER A 15 -16.46 -25.56 3.52
C SER A 15 -17.21 -26.07 2.30
N HIS A 16 -16.51 -26.22 1.18
CA HIS A 16 -17.08 -26.61 -0.11
C HIS A 16 -16.31 -27.81 -0.67
N ALA A 17 -17.03 -28.80 -1.20
CA ALA A 17 -16.42 -29.90 -1.95
C ALA A 17 -16.13 -29.45 -3.39
N THR A 18 -14.97 -29.81 -3.91
CA THR A 18 -14.52 -29.57 -5.28
C THR A 18 -13.90 -30.86 -5.84
N SER A 19 -13.60 -30.90 -7.14
CA SER A 19 -12.92 -32.06 -7.76
C SER A 19 -11.50 -32.30 -7.24
N GLU A 20 -10.90 -31.32 -6.55
CA GLU A 20 -9.53 -31.36 -6.02
C GLU A 20 -9.50 -31.76 -4.52
N GLY A 21 -10.63 -31.64 -3.82
CA GLY A 21 -10.73 -31.95 -2.40
C GLY A 21 -11.84 -31.16 -1.71
N ARG A 22 -11.67 -30.88 -0.41
CA ARG A 22 -12.51 -29.92 0.32
C ARG A 22 -11.75 -28.62 0.53
N VAL A 23 -12.28 -27.52 0.00
CA VAL A 23 -11.81 -26.16 0.30
C VAL A 23 -12.50 -25.69 1.58
N VAL A 24 -11.73 -25.26 2.56
CA VAL A 24 -12.21 -24.78 3.85
C VAL A 24 -11.79 -23.33 4.03
N TYR A 25 -12.75 -22.42 4.21
CA TYR A 25 -12.50 -21.03 4.54
C TYR A 25 -12.49 -20.89 6.05
N VAL A 26 -11.38 -20.44 6.63
CA VAL A 26 -11.23 -20.23 8.07
C VAL A 26 -10.88 -18.78 8.40
N ARG A 27 -11.31 -18.29 9.56
CA ARG A 27 -10.89 -17.01 10.14
C ARG A 27 -10.29 -17.20 11.53
N CYS A 28 -9.45 -16.27 11.97
CA CYS A 28 -9.06 -16.17 13.37
C CYS A 28 -10.09 -15.29 14.11
N ASP A 29 -10.78 -15.82 15.11
CA ASP A 29 -11.77 -15.04 15.88
C ASP A 29 -11.13 -13.94 16.74
N ALA A 30 -9.81 -14.00 17.02
CA ALA A 30 -9.09 -13.00 17.81
C ALA A 30 -8.63 -11.77 16.99
N CYS A 31 -8.39 -11.90 15.67
CA CYS A 31 -7.83 -10.80 14.86
C CYS A 31 -8.43 -10.66 13.44
N GLY A 32 -9.45 -11.44 13.08
CA GLY A 32 -10.17 -11.32 11.81
C GLY A 32 -9.40 -11.74 10.55
N ARG A 33 -8.11 -12.15 10.67
CA ARG A 33 -7.34 -12.71 9.55
C ARG A 33 -8.05 -13.95 8.99
N ARG A 34 -8.03 -14.11 7.67
CA ARG A 34 -8.59 -15.28 6.96
C ARG A 34 -7.49 -16.15 6.34
N ARG A 35 -7.76 -17.44 6.23
CA ARG A 35 -6.94 -18.43 5.50
C ARG A 35 -7.88 -19.36 4.72
N VAL A 36 -7.37 -19.91 3.63
CA VAL A 36 -8.05 -20.96 2.85
C VAL A 36 -7.18 -22.20 2.94
N ASP A 37 -7.78 -23.29 3.42
CA ASP A 37 -7.12 -24.59 3.57
C ASP A 37 -7.70 -25.57 2.56
N LEU A 38 -6.84 -26.24 1.78
CA LEU A 38 -7.22 -27.32 0.87
C LEU A 38 -6.97 -28.66 1.55
N GLN A 39 -8.04 -29.43 1.78
CA GLN A 39 -7.98 -30.80 2.25
C GLN A 39 -8.15 -31.74 1.05
N THR A 40 -7.02 -32.18 0.47
CA THR A 40 -7.00 -33.22 -0.56
C THR A 40 -7.35 -34.58 0.06
N ALA A 41 -7.86 -35.50 -0.76
CA ALA A 41 -8.36 -36.79 -0.27
C ALA A 41 -7.22 -37.80 0.01
N VAL A 42 -7.06 -38.14 1.29
CA VAL A 42 -6.23 -39.25 1.82
C VAL A 42 -4.70 -39.07 1.68
N GLY A 43 -4.03 -38.96 2.83
CA GLY A 43 -2.59 -39.21 2.97
C GLY A 43 -1.69 -37.97 3.08
N MET A 44 -2.07 -36.83 2.50
CA MET A 44 -1.26 -35.61 2.53
C MET A 44 -1.72 -34.66 3.67
N PRO A 45 -0.82 -34.09 4.49
CA PRO A 45 -1.18 -32.99 5.37
C PRO A 45 -1.54 -31.74 4.53
N PRO A 46 -2.54 -30.93 4.96
CA PRO A 46 -3.01 -29.79 4.17
C PRO A 46 -1.91 -28.73 4.03
N ALA A 47 -1.55 -28.40 2.79
CA ALA A 47 -0.55 -27.38 2.46
C ALA A 47 -1.21 -26.02 2.24
N ALA A 48 -0.60 -24.95 2.78
CA ALA A 48 -1.10 -23.59 2.61
C ALA A 48 -0.79 -23.05 1.20
N VAL A 49 -1.77 -23.13 0.30
CA VAL A 49 -1.69 -22.67 -1.10
C VAL A 49 -1.82 -21.14 -1.27
N SER A 50 -1.60 -20.36 -0.21
CA SER A 50 -1.78 -18.90 -0.24
C SER A 50 -0.83 -18.20 0.74
N ARG A 51 -0.26 -17.07 0.29
CA ARG A 51 0.50 -16.16 1.14
C ARG A 51 -0.46 -15.31 1.98
N VAL A 52 -0.11 -15.01 3.23
CA VAL A 52 -0.85 -14.04 4.04
C VAL A 52 -0.79 -12.68 3.36
N ALA A 53 -1.93 -12.18 2.89
CA ALA A 53 -2.04 -10.84 2.33
C ALA A 53 -1.95 -9.79 3.45
N PRO A 54 -1.30 -8.64 3.22
CA PRO A 54 -1.50 -7.48 4.08
C PRO A 54 -2.96 -7.03 4.01
N VAL A 55 -3.46 -6.39 5.07
CA VAL A 55 -4.75 -5.69 4.99
C VAL A 55 -4.54 -4.38 4.24
N GLU A 56 -5.23 -4.22 3.11
CA GLU A 56 -5.30 -2.95 2.38
C GLU A 56 -5.93 -1.91 3.31
N GLN A 57 -5.10 -1.00 3.83
CA GLN A 57 -5.57 0.03 4.76
C GLN A 57 -6.35 1.07 3.96
N GLY A 58 -7.65 1.19 4.24
CA GLY A 58 -8.52 2.19 3.64
C GLY A 58 -8.08 3.60 4.01
N GLY A 59 -7.17 4.17 3.22
CA GLY A 59 -6.52 5.44 3.51
C GLY A 59 -7.50 6.61 3.47
N SER A 60 -7.78 7.20 4.64
CA SER A 60 -8.48 8.48 4.77
C SER A 60 -7.78 9.53 3.90
N ARG A 61 -8.49 10.03 2.88
CA ARG A 61 -7.95 11.01 1.92
C ARG A 61 -7.86 12.39 2.60
N SER A 62 -6.75 12.64 3.28
CA SER A 62 -6.39 13.96 3.84
C SER A 62 -6.17 14.98 2.71
N ILE A 63 -7.24 15.63 2.28
CA ILE A 63 -7.24 16.66 1.24
C ILE A 63 -6.70 18.00 1.77
N VAL A 64 -5.38 18.15 1.80
CA VAL A 64 -4.73 19.46 1.91
C VAL A 64 -3.79 19.68 0.73
N SER A 65 -4.23 20.50 -0.22
CA SER A 65 -3.39 20.98 -1.31
C SER A 65 -2.50 22.12 -0.81
N SER A 66 -1.18 21.93 -0.90
CA SER A 66 -0.21 23.03 -0.83
C SER A 66 0.58 23.12 -2.14
N ALA A 67 -0.15 23.27 -3.24
CA ALA A 67 0.41 23.64 -4.54
C ALA A 67 0.68 25.16 -4.57
N ASP A 68 1.51 25.64 -3.64
CA ASP A 68 1.92 27.04 -3.53
C ASP A 68 3.40 27.13 -3.12
N GLN A 69 4.26 27.09 -4.14
CA GLN A 69 5.70 27.37 -4.01
C GLN A 69 6.34 27.79 -5.35
N ALA A 70 5.54 28.40 -6.23
CA ALA A 70 5.98 28.90 -7.53
C ALA A 70 6.38 30.39 -7.51
N ASP A 71 6.06 31.12 -6.44
CA ASP A 71 6.28 32.57 -6.34
C ASP A 71 7.64 32.95 -5.75
N VAL A 72 8.72 32.47 -6.39
CA VAL A 72 10.09 33.00 -6.20
C VAL A 72 10.70 33.47 -7.53
N SER A 73 9.86 33.91 -8.45
CA SER A 73 10.24 34.32 -9.82
C SER A 73 11.00 35.65 -9.90
N ALA A 74 11.09 36.43 -8.81
CA ALA A 74 11.54 37.83 -8.85
C ALA A 74 13.07 38.04 -8.64
N GLU A 75 13.77 37.15 -7.95
CA GLU A 75 15.19 37.40 -7.58
C GLU A 75 16.15 37.20 -8.77
N THR A 76 15.88 36.20 -9.62
CA THR A 76 16.72 35.83 -10.77
C THR A 76 16.87 36.98 -11.77
N GLU A 77 15.83 37.79 -11.96
CA GLU A 77 15.82 38.88 -12.93
C GLU A 77 16.74 40.05 -12.53
N ARG A 78 16.98 40.25 -11.22
CA ARG A 78 17.90 41.29 -10.74
C ARG A 78 19.34 41.02 -11.17
N ARG A 79 19.76 39.75 -11.21
CA ARG A 79 21.09 39.33 -11.66
C ARG A 79 21.36 39.62 -13.14
N ALA A 80 20.32 39.65 -13.99
CA ALA A 80 20.47 39.95 -15.41
C ALA A 80 20.79 41.43 -15.70
N ARG A 81 20.43 42.34 -14.79
CA ARG A 81 20.53 43.80 -14.98
C ARG A 81 21.92 44.40 -14.69
N GLN A 82 22.91 43.57 -14.34
CA GLN A 82 24.23 44.00 -13.84
C GLN A 82 25.40 43.75 -14.81
N ALA A 83 25.12 43.54 -16.11
CA ALA A 83 26.12 43.27 -17.14
C ALA A 83 26.22 44.39 -18.22
N THR A 84 27.02 45.40 -17.91
CA THR A 84 27.93 46.20 -18.80
C THR A 84 28.03 45.70 -20.25
N PRO A 85 27.85 46.55 -21.30
CA PRO A 85 28.89 47.54 -21.65
C PRO A 85 28.44 48.91 -22.21
N PRO A 86 29.35 49.91 -22.31
CA PRO A 86 29.07 51.25 -22.82
C PRO A 86 29.46 51.46 -24.30
N VAL A 87 28.82 52.42 -24.98
CA VAL A 87 29.39 53.14 -26.15
C VAL A 87 28.78 54.55 -26.32
N ARG A 88 29.55 55.43 -26.97
CA ARG A 88 29.22 56.77 -27.52
C ARG A 88 29.27 56.64 -29.08
N PRO A 89 29.20 57.70 -29.92
CA PRO A 89 28.67 59.07 -29.79
C PRO A 89 27.35 59.17 -30.63
N ILE A 90 26.94 60.16 -31.46
CA ILE A 90 27.44 61.47 -31.97
C ILE A 90 26.23 62.35 -32.37
N SER A 91 26.33 63.67 -32.16
CA SER A 91 26.06 64.78 -33.12
C SER A 91 26.15 66.11 -32.39
#